data_AF-A0A831WSH0-F1
#
_entry.id   AF-A0A831WSH0-F1
#
_cell.length_a   1.000
_cell.length_b   1.000
_cell.length_c   1.000
_cell.angle_alpha   90.00
_cell.angle_beta   90.00
_cell.angle_gamma   90.00
#
_symmetry.space_group_name_H-M   'P 1'
#
loop_
_entity.id
_entity.type
_entity.pdbx_description
1 polymer ?
#
loop_
_entity_poly.entity_id
_entity_poly.type
_entity_poly.pdbx_seq_one_letter_code
_entity_poly.pdbx_strand_id
1 'polypeptide(L)'
;SQSLNYTIRRDATTLTVSAPGDILTRINENQSLGIRPLMPPVIDQVIAGQPAEKAGIQPGALITSIDDTPISDWSEVVDLISTNPGDPVRITWKYLGPPADGAVDVARIMEFGERYEAEVIPSDMGRIGIALKQTLVLDHRRLGPVQAVTHGLDQTWNMTVTTIKGFGKIVTGQEDFRKSMGGPIKIAKIANQSAEQGVSSFMYFLALLSISLAFINILPIPALDGGQFVINAVEGIMGREIPFEIKMRIQQVGMAILLTLFLFFIINDIIHP
;
A
#
# COMPACT_ATOMS: atom_id res chain seq x y z
N SER A 1 16.34 -5.71 -25.61
CA SER A 1 15.97 -4.45 -24.94
C SER A 1 16.33 -3.31 -25.87
N GLN A 2 15.45 -2.32 -26.04
CA GLN A 2 15.83 -1.09 -26.74
C GLN A 2 16.92 -0.36 -25.93
N SER A 3 17.91 0.22 -26.61
CA SER A 3 18.90 1.08 -25.96
C SER A 3 18.25 2.43 -25.69
N LEU A 4 18.36 2.91 -24.45
CA LEU A 4 17.92 4.24 -24.05
C LEU A 4 19.14 5.14 -23.83
N ASN A 5 18.98 6.42 -24.12
CA ASN A 5 19.99 7.43 -23.81
C ASN A 5 19.71 7.98 -22.40
N TYR A 6 20.60 7.68 -21.47
CA TYR A 6 20.54 8.18 -20.10
C TYR A 6 21.41 9.42 -19.97
N THR A 7 20.80 10.54 -19.59
CA THR A 7 21.51 11.78 -19.35
C THR A 7 21.72 11.98 -17.86
N ILE A 8 22.97 11.93 -17.43
CA ILE A 8 23.40 12.14 -16.04
C ILE A 8 23.92 13.58 -15.95
N ARG A 9 23.36 14.38 -15.06
CA ARG A 9 23.84 15.74 -14.77
C ARG A 9 24.48 15.78 -13.38
N ARG A 10 25.75 16.16 -13.31
CA ARG A 10 26.50 16.36 -12.05
C ARG A 10 27.30 17.65 -12.13
N ASP A 11 27.11 18.55 -11.17
CA ASP A 11 27.88 19.80 -11.03
C ASP A 11 28.05 20.56 -12.36
N ALA A 12 26.91 20.85 -13.01
CA ALA A 12 26.79 21.49 -14.34
C ALA A 12 27.34 20.70 -15.55
N THR A 13 27.91 19.52 -15.35
CA THR A 13 28.39 18.65 -16.42
C THR A 13 27.29 17.65 -16.80
N THR A 14 27.01 17.53 -18.09
CA THR A 14 26.02 16.59 -18.63
C THR A 14 26.73 15.46 -19.37
N LEU A 15 26.55 14.22 -18.90
CA LEU A 15 27.05 13.02 -19.54
C LEU A 15 25.86 12.21 -20.06
N THR A 16 25.81 11.98 -21.37
CA THR A 16 24.82 11.08 -21.97
C THR A 16 25.46 9.73 -22.24
N VAL A 17 24.90 8.67 -21.65
CA VAL A 17 25.36 7.28 -21.81
C VAL A 17 24.24 6.49 -22.49
N SER A 18 24.56 5.75 -23.55
CA SER A 18 23.63 4.79 -24.14
C SER A 18 23.73 3.48 -23.36
N ALA A 19 22.61 3.00 -22.83
CA ALA A 19 22.56 1.76 -22.07
C ALA A 19 21.25 1.00 -22.33
N PRO A 20 21.18 -0.30 -22.04
CA PRO A 20 19.94 -1.06 -22.11
C PRO A 20 18.82 -0.39 -21.30
N GLY A 21 17.58 -0.39 -21.81
CA GLY A 21 16.44 0.24 -21.13
C GLY A 21 16.17 -0.26 -19.70
N ASP A 22 16.67 -1.44 -19.35
CA ASP A 22 16.57 -2.08 -18.04
C ASP A 22 17.81 -1.88 -17.15
N ILE A 23 18.74 -0.99 -17.53
CA ILE A 23 20.01 -0.81 -16.81
C ILE A 23 19.81 -0.39 -15.34
N LEU A 24 18.86 0.50 -15.07
CA LEU A 24 18.57 0.97 -13.70
C LEU A 24 18.05 -0.18 -12.82
N THR A 25 17.21 -1.04 -13.38
CA THR A 25 16.70 -2.25 -12.70
C THR A 25 17.85 -3.20 -12.39
N ARG A 26 18.72 -3.50 -13.37
CA ARG A 26 19.87 -4.41 -13.19
C ARG A 26 20.87 -3.90 -12.15
N ILE A 27 21.09 -2.60 -12.12
CA ILE A 27 21.96 -1.97 -11.13
C ILE A 27 21.36 -2.17 -9.73
N ASN A 28 20.08 -1.84 -9.54
CA ASN A 28 19.42 -1.97 -8.24
C ASN A 28 19.26 -3.43 -7.77
N GLU A 29 19.07 -4.39 -8.68
CA GLU A 29 19.00 -5.82 -8.35
C GLU A 29 20.32 -6.33 -7.74
N ASN A 30 21.47 -5.89 -8.27
CA ASN A 30 22.79 -6.34 -7.80
C ASN A 30 23.35 -5.49 -6.66
N GLN A 31 23.06 -4.18 -6.66
CA GLN A 31 23.50 -3.23 -5.64
C GLN A 31 22.48 -2.09 -5.56
N SER A 32 21.76 -1.99 -4.44
CA SER A 32 20.83 -0.88 -4.22
C SER A 32 21.60 0.43 -4.11
N LEU A 33 21.74 1.14 -5.24
CA LEU A 33 22.36 2.47 -5.28
C LEU A 33 21.35 3.58 -4.93
N GLY A 34 20.09 3.21 -4.64
CA GLY A 34 19.02 4.15 -4.37
C GLY A 34 18.58 4.96 -5.60
N ILE A 35 19.04 4.59 -6.80
CA ILE A 35 18.72 5.30 -8.04
C ILE A 35 17.40 4.73 -8.56
N ARG A 36 16.33 5.53 -8.51
CA ARG A 36 15.03 5.16 -9.09
C ARG A 36 14.54 6.24 -10.05
N PRO A 37 13.67 5.89 -11.02
CA PRO A 37 13.00 6.90 -11.83
C PRO A 37 12.24 7.88 -10.93
N LEU A 38 12.29 9.16 -11.29
CA LEU A 38 11.41 10.16 -10.68
C LEU A 38 9.97 9.80 -11.02
N MET A 39 9.10 9.89 -10.02
CA MET A 39 7.67 9.68 -10.16
C MET A 39 6.99 11.04 -9.99
N PRO A 40 6.67 11.76 -11.08
CA PRO A 40 6.00 13.04 -10.97
C PRO A 40 4.73 12.92 -10.11
N PRO A 41 4.47 13.86 -9.20
CA PRO A 41 3.41 13.74 -8.21
C PRO A 41 2.03 14.07 -8.79
N VAL A 42 1.60 13.26 -9.74
CA VAL A 42 0.29 13.37 -10.40
C VAL A 42 -0.72 12.50 -9.67
N ILE A 43 -1.87 13.06 -9.38
CA ILE A 43 -2.92 12.38 -8.63
C ILE A 43 -3.78 11.54 -9.58
N ASP A 44 -3.97 10.26 -9.27
CA ASP A 44 -4.90 9.36 -9.98
C ASP A 44 -6.30 9.43 -9.40
N GLN A 45 -6.37 9.31 -8.08
CA GLN A 45 -7.62 9.20 -7.36
C GLN A 45 -7.58 10.09 -6.13
N VAL A 46 -8.74 10.66 -5.83
CA VAL A 46 -9.04 11.37 -4.59
C VAL A 46 -10.18 10.61 -3.91
N ILE A 47 -9.97 10.23 -2.65
CA ILE A 47 -10.93 9.44 -1.87
C ILE A 47 -11.99 10.38 -1.31
N ALA A 48 -13.27 10.06 -1.52
CA ALA A 48 -14.38 10.85 -1.03
C ALA A 48 -14.37 11.01 0.51
N GLY A 49 -14.71 12.21 0.97
CA GLY A 49 -14.75 12.60 2.39
C GLY A 49 -13.38 12.86 3.04
N GLN A 50 -12.27 12.62 2.32
CA GLN A 50 -10.91 12.82 2.83
C GLN A 50 -10.41 14.27 2.66
N PRO A 51 -9.35 14.69 3.39
CA PRO A 51 -8.85 16.06 3.37
C PRO A 51 -8.58 16.63 1.97
N ALA A 52 -8.02 15.83 1.06
CA ALA A 52 -7.72 16.29 -0.30
C ALA A 52 -8.98 16.66 -1.10
N GLU A 53 -10.08 15.90 -0.97
CA GLU A 53 -11.33 16.22 -1.64
C GLU A 53 -11.91 17.53 -1.10
N LYS A 54 -11.90 17.72 0.22
CA LYS A 54 -12.39 18.94 0.88
C LYS A 54 -11.60 20.19 0.47
N ALA A 55 -10.32 20.00 0.14
CA ALA A 55 -9.45 21.05 -0.37
C ALA A 55 -9.65 21.34 -1.87
N GLY A 56 -10.53 20.60 -2.55
CA GLY A 56 -10.81 20.78 -3.98
C GLY A 56 -9.75 20.15 -4.90
N ILE A 57 -8.90 19.27 -4.37
CA ILE A 57 -7.94 18.52 -5.20
C ILE A 57 -8.69 17.52 -6.06
N GLN A 58 -8.33 17.44 -7.34
CA GLN A 58 -8.99 16.60 -8.33
C GLN A 58 -8.02 15.58 -8.95
N PRO A 59 -8.52 14.41 -9.40
CA PRO A 59 -7.77 13.51 -10.28
C PRO A 59 -7.14 14.24 -11.47
N GLY A 60 -5.86 13.98 -11.74
CA GLY A 60 -5.08 14.65 -12.78
C GLY A 60 -4.33 15.91 -12.32
N ALA A 61 -4.52 16.36 -11.08
CA ALA A 61 -3.72 17.44 -10.50
C ALA A 61 -2.26 17.02 -10.32
N LEU A 62 -1.34 17.96 -10.59
CA LEU A 62 0.09 17.82 -10.36
C LEU A 62 0.49 18.67 -9.15
N ILE A 63 0.94 18.03 -8.08
CA ILE A 63 1.46 18.76 -6.91
C ILE A 63 2.79 19.41 -7.30
N THR A 64 2.94 20.69 -6.97
CA THR A 64 4.14 21.48 -7.33
C THR A 64 4.92 21.96 -6.13
N SER A 65 4.27 22.14 -4.98
CA SER A 65 4.94 22.43 -3.71
C SER A 65 4.08 22.05 -2.50
N ILE A 66 4.74 21.78 -1.38
CA ILE A 66 4.13 21.61 -0.05
C ILE A 66 4.91 22.51 0.91
N ASP A 67 4.23 23.39 1.65
CA ASP A 67 4.82 24.38 2.56
C ASP A 67 6.00 25.14 1.93
N ASP A 68 5.75 25.69 0.74
CA ASP A 68 6.71 26.44 -0.08
C ASP A 68 7.95 25.63 -0.53
N THR A 69 8.03 24.34 -0.19
CA THR A 69 9.07 23.41 -0.67
C THR A 69 8.68 22.87 -2.05
N PRO A 70 9.47 23.13 -3.11
CA PRO A 70 9.18 22.58 -4.44
C PRO A 70 9.23 21.07 -4.45
N ILE A 71 8.22 20.44 -5.07
CA ILE A 71 8.10 18.99 -5.13
C ILE A 71 8.25 18.52 -6.57
N SER A 72 9.07 17.49 -6.75
CA SER A 72 9.33 16.87 -8.05
C SER A 72 9.06 15.37 -8.08
N ASP A 73 9.01 14.73 -6.91
CA ASP A 73 8.81 13.29 -6.78
C ASP A 73 7.69 12.96 -5.78
N TRP A 74 6.93 11.92 -6.08
CA TRP A 74 5.82 11.46 -5.25
C TRP A 74 6.25 11.04 -3.84
N SER A 75 7.46 10.51 -3.66
CA SER A 75 7.94 10.16 -2.31
C SER A 75 8.03 11.38 -1.39
N GLU A 76 8.41 12.55 -1.93
CA GLU A 76 8.49 13.79 -1.15
C GLU A 76 7.09 14.21 -0.66
N VAL A 77 6.06 14.00 -1.49
CA VAL A 77 4.66 14.17 -1.08
C VAL A 77 4.30 13.24 0.07
N VAL A 78 4.62 11.95 -0.05
CA VAL A 78 4.32 10.96 0.98
C VAL A 78 5.04 11.28 2.28
N ASP A 79 6.33 11.63 2.21
CA ASP A 79 7.15 11.92 3.37
C ASP A 79 6.65 13.18 4.10
N LEU A 80 6.43 14.29 3.38
CA LEU A 80 5.94 15.53 3.99
C LEU A 80 4.54 15.41 4.58
N ILE A 81 3.63 14.67 3.94
CA ILE A 81 2.28 14.49 4.48
C ILE A 81 2.27 13.53 5.68
N SER A 82 3.04 12.44 5.61
CA SER A 82 3.03 11.42 6.66
C SER A 82 3.76 11.85 7.93
N THR A 83 4.70 12.79 7.83
CA THR A 83 5.44 13.35 8.97
C THR A 83 4.73 14.49 9.69
N ASN A 84 3.63 15.01 9.13
CA ASN A 84 2.83 16.09 9.71
C ASN A 84 1.36 15.67 9.99
N PRO A 85 1.10 14.59 10.77
CA PRO A 85 -0.27 14.17 11.06
C PRO A 85 -0.99 15.19 11.94
N GLY A 86 -2.18 15.64 11.50
CA GLY A 86 -3.00 16.61 12.24
C GLY A 86 -2.55 18.06 12.14
N ASP A 87 -1.35 18.32 11.62
CA ASP A 87 -0.82 19.66 11.39
C ASP A 87 -1.18 20.13 9.97
N PRO A 88 -1.71 21.36 9.80
CA PRO A 88 -2.06 21.84 8.47
C PRO A 88 -0.84 22.02 7.58
N VAL A 89 -0.93 21.50 6.34
CA VAL A 89 0.10 21.67 5.30
C VAL A 89 -0.47 22.45 4.12
N ARG A 90 0.28 23.42 3.60
CA ARG A 90 -0.10 24.19 2.42
C ARG A 90 0.31 23.45 1.17
N ILE A 91 -0.65 22.98 0.38
CA ILE A 91 -0.39 22.26 -0.86
C ILE A 91 -0.69 23.19 -2.05
N THR A 92 0.29 23.34 -2.94
CA THR A 92 0.09 23.99 -4.23
C THR A 92 0.09 22.95 -5.34
N TRP A 93 -0.90 22.99 -6.22
CA TRP A 93 -0.97 22.11 -7.39
C TRP A 93 -1.34 22.88 -8.66
N LYS A 94 -1.05 22.25 -9.78
CA LYS A 94 -1.53 22.66 -11.10
C LYS A 94 -2.55 21.68 -11.64
N TYR A 95 -3.57 22.20 -12.30
CA TYR A 95 -4.61 21.39 -12.89
C TYR A 95 -5.02 21.92 -14.26
N LEU A 96 -5.15 21.01 -15.23
CA LEU A 96 -5.46 21.33 -16.64
C LEU A 96 -6.73 20.61 -17.12
N GLY A 97 -7.52 20.02 -16.22
CA GLY A 97 -8.63 19.15 -16.58
C GLY A 97 -8.19 17.72 -16.90
N PRO A 98 -9.16 16.81 -17.14
CA PRO A 98 -8.87 15.42 -17.48
C PRO A 98 -8.14 15.32 -18.83
N PRO A 99 -7.13 14.45 -18.97
CA PRO A 99 -6.40 14.28 -20.22
C PRO A 99 -7.31 13.76 -21.33
N ALA A 100 -7.20 14.35 -22.53
CA ALA A 100 -8.06 14.05 -23.68
C ALA A 100 -7.96 12.58 -24.17
N ASP A 101 -6.86 11.92 -23.87
CA ASP A 101 -6.52 10.54 -24.25
C ASP A 101 -6.26 9.63 -23.03
N GLY A 102 -6.54 10.11 -21.81
CA GLY A 102 -6.24 9.39 -20.56
C GLY A 102 -4.78 9.44 -20.11
N ALA A 103 -3.85 9.84 -20.99
CA ALA A 103 -2.43 9.92 -20.71
C ALA A 103 -2.08 11.28 -20.08
N VAL A 104 -1.33 11.25 -18.98
CA VAL A 104 -0.94 12.48 -18.28
C VAL A 104 0.33 13.04 -18.90
N ASP A 105 0.25 14.26 -19.42
CA ASP A 105 1.40 15.05 -19.83
C ASP A 105 1.77 16.06 -18.74
N VAL A 106 2.79 15.72 -17.95
CA VAL A 106 3.29 16.55 -16.85
C VAL A 106 3.81 17.90 -17.35
N ALA A 107 4.48 17.94 -18.50
CA ALA A 107 5.03 19.18 -19.05
C ALA A 107 3.90 20.13 -19.44
N ARG A 108 2.85 19.59 -20.06
CA ARG A 108 1.66 20.36 -20.42
C ARG A 108 0.91 20.89 -19.19
N ILE A 109 0.74 20.08 -18.14
CA ILE A 109 0.14 20.55 -16.88
C ILE A 109 1.00 21.64 -16.24
N MET A 110 2.33 21.51 -16.29
CA MET A 110 3.24 22.54 -15.78
C MET A 110 3.16 23.85 -16.55
N GLU A 111 2.98 23.81 -17.87
CA GLU A 111 2.94 25.01 -18.72
C GLU A 111 1.57 25.69 -18.68
N PHE A 112 0.49 24.93 -18.88
CA PHE A 112 -0.86 25.46 -19.09
C PHE A 112 -1.82 25.28 -17.91
N GLY A 113 -1.46 24.46 -16.93
CA GLY A 113 -2.32 24.19 -15.77
C GLY A 113 -2.49 25.42 -14.89
N GLU A 114 -3.73 25.66 -14.48
CA GLU A 114 -4.07 26.69 -13.51
C GLU A 114 -3.50 26.34 -12.15
N ARG A 115 -2.96 27.35 -11.44
CA ARG A 115 -2.39 27.18 -10.11
C ARG A 115 -3.48 27.28 -9.05
N TYR A 116 -3.53 26.28 -8.18
CA TYR A 116 -4.39 26.23 -7.02
C TYR A 116 -3.54 26.05 -5.76
N GLU A 117 -4.07 26.51 -4.64
CA GLU A 117 -3.39 26.43 -3.35
C GLU A 117 -4.45 26.29 -2.25
N ALA A 118 -4.24 25.35 -1.35
CA ALA A 118 -5.12 25.13 -0.20
C ALA A 118 -4.35 24.56 0.98
N GLU A 119 -4.82 24.88 2.17
CA GLU A 119 -4.39 24.27 3.41
C GLU A 119 -5.14 22.95 3.60
N VAL A 120 -4.38 21.87 3.79
CA VAL A 120 -4.90 20.51 3.94
C VAL A 120 -4.41 19.96 5.27
N ILE A 121 -5.32 19.52 6.13
CA ILE A 121 -4.96 18.90 7.41
C ILE A 121 -4.90 17.38 7.20
N PRO A 122 -3.73 16.73 7.26
CA PRO A 122 -3.63 15.28 7.18
C PRO A 122 -4.41 14.62 8.32
N SER A 123 -5.02 13.48 8.03
CA SER A 123 -5.64 12.65 9.07
C SER A 123 -4.61 12.21 10.12
N ASP A 124 -5.07 11.72 11.27
CA ASP A 124 -4.20 11.18 12.34
C ASP A 124 -3.21 10.09 11.86
N MET A 125 -3.47 9.49 10.69
CA MET A 125 -2.59 8.50 10.06
C MET A 125 -1.58 9.11 9.09
N GLY A 126 -1.45 10.44 9.02
CA GLY A 126 -0.58 11.14 8.07
C GLY A 126 -1.01 10.93 6.62
N ARG A 127 -2.31 11.01 6.34
CA ARG A 127 -2.88 10.79 4.99
C ARG A 127 -3.92 11.85 4.64
N ILE A 128 -3.93 12.25 3.37
CA ILE A 128 -4.94 13.18 2.81
C ILE A 128 -5.91 12.53 1.82
N GLY A 129 -5.77 11.23 1.54
CA GLY A 129 -6.67 10.47 0.68
C GLY A 129 -6.44 10.64 -0.82
N ILE A 130 -5.18 10.65 -1.25
CA ILE A 130 -4.78 10.69 -2.68
C ILE A 130 -4.00 9.44 -3.07
N ALA A 131 -4.09 9.04 -4.33
CA ALA A 131 -3.29 7.96 -4.91
C ALA A 131 -2.47 8.47 -6.10
N LEU A 132 -1.28 7.90 -6.29
CA LEU A 132 -0.39 8.24 -7.39
C LEU A 132 -0.91 7.71 -8.71
N LYS A 133 -0.88 8.54 -9.75
CA LYS A 133 -1.05 8.09 -11.13
C LYS A 133 0.24 7.44 -11.62
N GLN A 134 0.14 6.17 -12.00
CA GLN A 134 1.28 5.44 -12.52
C GLN A 134 1.66 5.97 -13.91
N THR A 135 2.68 6.84 -13.94
CA THR A 135 3.23 7.44 -15.17
C THR A 135 4.39 6.64 -15.76
N LEU A 136 4.87 5.62 -15.05
CA LEU A 136 5.93 4.73 -15.52
C LEU A 136 5.35 3.63 -16.41
N VAL A 137 5.90 3.50 -17.61
CA VAL A 137 5.66 2.34 -18.47
C VAL A 137 6.34 1.13 -17.81
N LEU A 138 5.55 0.22 -17.27
CA LEU A 138 6.05 -1.04 -16.75
C LEU A 138 6.43 -1.96 -17.92
N ASP A 139 7.67 -2.44 -17.94
CA ASP A 139 8.06 -3.53 -18.83
C ASP A 139 7.80 -4.88 -18.13
N HIS A 140 7.15 -5.80 -18.84
CA HIS A 140 6.83 -7.12 -18.30
C HIS A 140 7.93 -8.12 -18.65
N ARG A 141 8.72 -8.51 -17.66
CA ARG A 141 9.70 -9.58 -17.82
C ARG A 141 9.02 -10.95 -17.73
N ARG A 142 9.09 -11.73 -18.81
CA ARG A 142 8.65 -13.13 -18.80
C ARG A 142 9.68 -13.97 -18.05
N LEU A 143 9.25 -14.59 -16.95
CA LEU A 143 10.05 -15.54 -16.21
C LEU A 143 9.83 -16.95 -16.76
N GLY A 144 10.90 -17.75 -16.83
CA GLY A 144 10.77 -19.19 -17.06
C GLY A 144 10.11 -19.90 -15.86
N PRO A 145 9.59 -21.12 -16.00
CA PRO A 145 8.84 -21.79 -14.93
C PRO A 145 9.57 -21.86 -13.58
N VAL A 146 10.87 -22.21 -13.59
CA VAL A 146 11.69 -22.30 -12.37
C VAL A 146 11.94 -20.92 -11.75
N GLN A 147 12.22 -19.91 -12.58
CA GLN A 147 12.39 -18.53 -12.13
C GLN A 147 11.10 -17.96 -11.55
N ALA A 148 9.95 -18.30 -12.13
CA ALA A 148 8.65 -17.87 -11.65
C ALA A 148 8.33 -18.44 -10.26
N VAL A 149 8.63 -19.72 -10.01
CA VAL A 149 8.43 -20.34 -8.70
C VAL A 149 9.35 -19.72 -7.64
N THR A 150 10.63 -19.55 -7.95
CA THR A 150 11.60 -18.94 -7.02
C THR A 150 11.23 -17.50 -6.69
N HIS A 151 10.95 -16.66 -7.69
CA HIS A 151 10.44 -15.32 -7.46
C HIS A 151 9.12 -15.29 -6.69
N GLY A 152 8.21 -16.23 -6.95
CA GLY A 152 6.95 -16.35 -6.22
C GLY A 152 7.16 -16.65 -4.73
N LEU A 153 8.13 -17.51 -4.39
CA LEU A 153 8.51 -17.79 -3.01
C LEU A 153 9.10 -16.56 -2.33
N ASP A 154 10.03 -15.86 -2.99
CA ASP A 154 10.63 -14.63 -2.46
C ASP A 154 9.56 -13.55 -2.21
N GLN A 155 8.64 -13.39 -3.16
CA GLN A 155 7.54 -12.44 -3.04
C GLN A 155 6.59 -12.82 -1.89
N THR A 156 6.26 -14.11 -1.75
CA THR A 156 5.45 -14.62 -0.64
C THR A 156 6.12 -14.36 0.70
N TRP A 157 7.44 -14.59 0.79
CA TRP A 157 8.22 -14.31 2.00
C TRP A 157 8.24 -12.82 2.35
N ASN A 158 8.52 -11.95 1.38
CA ASN A 158 8.51 -10.51 1.57
C ASN A 158 7.14 -9.98 2.00
N MET A 159 6.06 -10.49 1.39
CA MET A 159 4.69 -10.19 1.81
C MET A 159 4.43 -10.65 3.24
N THR A 160 4.85 -11.85 3.60
CA THR A 160 4.69 -12.41 4.96
C THR A 160 5.40 -11.53 6.00
N VAL A 161 6.65 -11.17 5.76
CA VAL A 161 7.42 -10.28 6.64
C VAL A 161 6.75 -8.91 6.76
N THR A 162 6.23 -8.37 5.66
CA THR A 162 5.52 -7.09 5.65
C THR A 162 4.23 -7.15 6.45
N THR A 163 3.45 -8.21 6.28
CA THR A 163 2.23 -8.47 7.06
C THR A 163 2.56 -8.54 8.54
N ILE A 164 3.56 -9.32 8.95
CA ILE A 164 3.98 -9.42 10.36
C ILE A 164 4.38 -8.05 10.92
N LYS A 165 5.17 -7.27 10.18
CA LYS A 165 5.57 -5.92 10.59
C LYS A 165 4.37 -4.99 10.75
N GLY A 166 3.42 -5.02 9.81
CA GLY A 166 2.18 -4.24 9.88
C GLY A 166 1.37 -4.57 11.13
N PHE A 167 1.14 -5.86 11.40
CA PHE A 167 0.49 -6.30 12.64
C PHE A 167 1.27 -5.88 13.90
N GLY A 168 2.61 -5.93 13.87
CA GLY A 168 3.45 -5.44 14.95
C GLY A 168 3.21 -3.95 15.26
N LYS A 169 3.12 -3.11 14.23
CA LYS A 169 2.82 -1.67 14.39
C LYS A 169 1.47 -1.43 15.06
N ILE A 170 0.45 -2.19 14.66
CA ILE A 170 -0.89 -2.14 15.26
C ILE A 170 -0.83 -2.49 16.75
N VAL A 171 -0.14 -3.58 17.12
CA VAL A 171 0.00 -3.99 18.53
C VAL A 171 0.79 -2.97 19.35
N THR A 172 1.80 -2.32 18.76
CA THR A 172 2.58 -1.26 19.43
C THR A 172 1.88 0.10 19.48
N GLY A 173 0.68 0.25 18.91
CA GLY A 173 -0.08 1.50 18.89
C GLY A 173 0.42 2.55 17.90
N GLN A 174 1.32 2.18 16.98
CA GLN A 174 1.78 3.06 15.90
C GLN A 174 0.75 3.17 14.75
N GLU A 175 -0.20 2.24 14.68
CA GLU A 175 -1.31 2.25 13.74
C GLU A 175 -2.63 1.98 14.48
N ASP A 176 -3.70 2.72 14.12
CA ASP A 176 -5.03 2.51 14.71
C ASP A 176 -5.63 1.20 14.17
N PHE A 177 -5.87 0.26 15.08
CA PHE A 177 -6.47 -1.05 14.79
C PHE A 177 -7.79 -0.94 14.02
N ARG A 178 -8.62 0.07 14.32
CA ARG A 178 -9.94 0.26 13.67
C ARG A 178 -9.84 0.76 12.24
N LYS A 179 -8.77 1.50 11.91
CA LYS A 179 -8.54 2.06 10.58
C LYS A 179 -7.73 1.12 9.69
N SER A 180 -6.99 0.19 10.29
CA SER A 180 -6.03 -0.70 9.60
C SER A 180 -6.59 -2.09 9.30
N MET A 181 -7.60 -2.55 10.03
CA MET A 181 -8.30 -3.80 9.72
C MET A 181 -9.49 -3.54 8.79
N GLY A 182 -9.39 -4.00 7.54
CA GLY A 182 -10.51 -4.00 6.60
C GLY A 182 -11.55 -5.05 6.99
N GLY A 183 -12.80 -4.64 7.21
CA GLY A 183 -13.89 -5.58 7.43
C GLY A 183 -14.34 -6.29 6.14
N PRO A 184 -15.29 -7.23 6.22
CA PRO A 184 -15.73 -8.04 5.08
C PRO A 184 -16.24 -7.21 3.89
N ILE A 185 -16.86 -6.06 4.16
CA ILE A 185 -17.41 -5.17 3.13
C ILE A 185 -16.27 -4.45 2.41
N LYS A 186 -15.28 -3.93 3.16
CA LYS A 186 -14.08 -3.32 2.58
C LYS A 186 -13.29 -4.32 1.74
N ILE A 187 -13.14 -5.56 2.20
CA ILE A 187 -12.50 -6.64 1.44
C ILE A 187 -13.25 -6.86 0.12
N ALA A 188 -14.59 -6.93 0.12
CA ALA A 188 -15.37 -7.08 -1.09
C ALA A 188 -15.19 -5.91 -2.07
N LYS A 189 -15.13 -4.67 -1.57
CA LYS A 189 -14.89 -3.47 -2.39
C LYS A 189 -13.51 -3.50 -3.05
N ILE A 190 -12.47 -3.83 -2.28
CA ILE A 190 -11.09 -3.93 -2.80
C ILE A 190 -10.98 -5.10 -3.80
N ALA A 191 -11.67 -6.21 -3.55
CA ALA A 191 -11.74 -7.33 -4.48
C ALA A 191 -12.34 -6.90 -5.83
N ASN A 192 -13.45 -6.15 -5.81
CA ASN A 192 -14.08 -5.62 -7.01
C ASN A 192 -13.17 -4.63 -7.76
N GLN A 193 -12.57 -3.67 -7.03
CA GLN A 193 -11.60 -2.73 -7.60
C GLN A 193 -10.40 -3.45 -8.24
N SER A 194 -9.89 -4.49 -7.59
CA SER A 194 -8.77 -5.28 -8.11
C SER A 194 -9.17 -6.06 -9.37
N ALA A 195 -10.41 -6.55 -9.44
CA ALA A 195 -10.95 -7.22 -10.62
C ALA A 195 -11.13 -6.25 -11.80
N GLU A 196 -11.60 -5.03 -11.55
CA GLU A 196 -11.70 -3.96 -12.55
C GLU A 196 -10.33 -3.56 -13.13
N GLN A 197 -9.27 -3.63 -12.30
CA GLN A 197 -7.88 -3.39 -12.74
C GLN A 197 -7.27 -4.56 -13.53
N GLY A 198 -7.94 -5.71 -13.58
CA GLY A 198 -7.55 -6.88 -14.37
C GLY A 198 -7.02 -8.05 -13.55
N VAL A 199 -6.77 -9.17 -14.25
CA VAL A 199 -6.48 -10.47 -13.63
C VAL A 199 -5.22 -10.43 -12.76
N SER A 200 -4.17 -9.72 -13.18
CA SER A 200 -2.92 -9.62 -12.42
C SER A 200 -3.13 -8.95 -11.06
N SER A 201 -3.85 -7.83 -11.01
CA SER A 201 -4.18 -7.12 -9.76
C SER A 201 -5.07 -7.97 -8.86
N PHE A 202 -6.07 -8.66 -9.43
CA PHE A 202 -6.93 -9.56 -8.68
C PHE A 202 -6.16 -10.75 -8.07
N MET A 203 -5.27 -11.39 -8.83
CA MET A 203 -4.43 -12.48 -8.33
C MET A 203 -3.47 -12.00 -7.22
N TYR A 204 -2.91 -10.80 -7.35
CA TYR A 204 -2.10 -10.18 -6.31
C TYR A 204 -2.90 -9.94 -5.03
N PHE A 205 -4.12 -9.41 -5.15
CA PHE A 205 -5.03 -9.23 -4.01
C PHE A 205 -5.38 -10.57 -3.33
N LEU A 206 -5.68 -11.61 -4.12
CA LEU A 206 -5.92 -12.95 -3.58
C LEU A 206 -4.71 -13.53 -2.84
N ALA A 207 -3.50 -13.32 -3.37
CA ALA A 207 -2.27 -13.75 -2.71
C ALA A 207 -2.06 -13.02 -1.37
N LEU A 208 -2.27 -11.70 -1.34
CA LEU A 208 -2.21 -10.91 -0.11
C LEU A 208 -3.23 -11.39 0.94
N LEU A 209 -4.47 -11.66 0.52
CA LEU A 209 -5.53 -12.17 1.39
C LEU A 209 -5.15 -13.55 1.96
N SER A 210 -4.65 -14.45 1.12
CA SER A 210 -4.23 -15.80 1.51
C SER A 210 -3.13 -15.76 2.57
N ILE A 211 -2.09 -14.94 2.38
CA ILE A 211 -1.00 -14.76 3.35
C ILE A 211 -1.51 -14.16 4.65
N SER A 212 -2.42 -13.18 4.58
CA SER A 212 -3.01 -12.56 5.76
C SER A 212 -3.83 -13.55 6.59
N LEU A 213 -4.64 -14.39 5.93
CA LEU A 213 -5.40 -15.46 6.60
C LEU A 213 -4.49 -16.53 7.19
N ALA A 214 -3.44 -16.93 6.47
CA ALA A 214 -2.45 -17.86 6.98
C ALA A 214 -1.77 -17.32 8.25
N PHE A 215 -1.39 -16.04 8.25
CA PHE A 215 -0.81 -15.39 9.43
C PHE A 215 -1.80 -15.34 10.60
N ILE A 216 -3.04 -14.91 10.38
CA ILE A 216 -4.08 -14.85 11.43
C ILE A 216 -4.34 -16.24 12.01
N ASN A 217 -4.42 -17.29 11.17
CA ASN A 217 -4.65 -18.66 11.62
C ASN A 217 -3.51 -19.23 12.47
N ILE A 218 -2.28 -18.71 12.34
CA ILE A 218 -1.13 -19.11 13.19
C ILE A 218 -1.18 -18.46 14.58
N LEU A 219 -1.96 -17.38 14.76
CA LEU A 219 -2.05 -16.70 16.05
C LEU A 219 -2.61 -17.62 17.14
N PRO A 220 -2.19 -17.44 18.42
CA PRO A 220 -2.61 -18.27 19.55
C PRO A 220 -4.02 -17.89 20.04
N ILE A 221 -4.99 -17.82 19.12
CA ILE A 221 -6.38 -17.45 19.38
C ILE A 221 -7.22 -18.73 19.42
N PRO A 222 -7.97 -18.99 20.49
CA PRO A 222 -8.87 -20.14 20.55
C PRO A 222 -9.87 -20.14 19.38
N ALA A 223 -10.18 -21.33 18.84
CA ALA A 223 -10.93 -21.58 17.61
C ALA A 223 -10.16 -21.41 16.28
N LEU A 224 -8.93 -20.88 16.29
CA LEU A 224 -8.00 -20.93 15.14
C LEU A 224 -6.98 -22.07 15.31
N ASP A 225 -6.31 -22.42 14.21
CA ASP A 225 -5.32 -23.52 14.16
C ASP A 225 -4.16 -23.29 15.15
N GLY A 226 -3.67 -22.06 15.28
CA GLY A 226 -2.64 -21.67 16.24
C GLY A 226 -3.08 -21.81 17.69
N GLY A 227 -4.36 -21.61 17.99
CA GLY A 227 -4.93 -21.89 19.32
C GLY A 227 -4.87 -23.38 19.67
N GLN A 228 -5.16 -24.25 18.70
CA GLN A 228 -5.03 -25.70 18.90
C GLN A 228 -3.56 -26.11 19.07
N PHE A 229 -2.65 -25.50 18.31
CA PHE A 229 -1.21 -25.72 18.48
C PHE A 229 -0.74 -25.37 19.90
N VAL A 230 -1.18 -24.23 20.45
CA VAL A 230 -0.86 -23.84 21.84
C VAL A 230 -1.41 -24.84 22.85
N ILE A 231 -2.65 -25.30 22.69
CA ILE A 231 -3.25 -26.30 23.58
C ILE A 231 -2.41 -27.59 23.55
N ASN A 232 -2.06 -28.09 22.36
CA ASN A 232 -1.24 -29.29 22.21
C ASN A 232 0.17 -29.10 22.80
N ALA A 233 0.76 -27.92 22.65
CA ALA A 233 2.06 -27.60 23.25
C ALA A 233 2.00 -27.62 24.79
N VAL A 234 0.93 -27.06 25.37
CA VAL A 234 0.70 -27.09 26.83
C VAL A 234 0.50 -28.53 27.31
N GLU A 235 -0.25 -29.37 26.60
CA GLU A 235 -0.41 -30.79 26.92
C GLU A 235 0.91 -31.56 26.87
N GLY A 236 1.73 -31.29 25.85
CA GLY A 236 3.06 -31.86 25.72
C GLY A 236 3.98 -31.50 26.90
N ILE A 237 3.92 -30.26 27.38
CA ILE A 237 4.68 -29.80 28.55
C ILE A 237 4.13 -30.40 29.86
N MET A 238 2.81 -30.47 30.01
CA MET A 238 2.18 -31.02 31.21
C MET A 238 2.24 -32.56 31.29
N GLY A 239 2.51 -33.24 30.18
CA GLY A 239 2.52 -34.71 30.09
C GLY A 239 1.14 -35.34 30.33
N ARG A 240 0.06 -34.56 30.25
CA ARG A 240 -1.32 -35.01 30.44
C ARG A 240 -2.27 -34.24 29.52
N GLU A 241 -3.31 -34.94 29.08
CA GLU A 241 -4.37 -34.36 28.26
C GLU A 241 -5.25 -33.41 29.10
N ILE A 242 -5.56 -32.25 28.53
CA ILE A 242 -6.58 -31.34 29.01
C ILE A 242 -7.94 -31.99 28.76
N PRO A 243 -8.82 -32.07 29.78
CA PRO A 243 -10.17 -32.61 29.63
C PRO A 243 -10.90 -32.01 28.42
N PHE A 244 -11.60 -32.87 27.68
CA PHE A 244 -12.32 -32.49 26.46
C PHE A 244 -13.29 -31.33 26.70
N GLU A 245 -13.97 -31.31 27.84
CA GLU A 245 -14.92 -30.28 28.23
C GLU A 245 -14.24 -28.90 28.37
N ILE A 246 -12.99 -28.87 28.84
CA ILE A 246 -12.21 -27.64 28.97
C ILE A 246 -11.78 -27.15 27.59
N LYS A 247 -11.27 -28.04 26.72
CA LYS A 247 -10.92 -27.68 25.33
C LYS A 247 -12.12 -27.12 24.58
N MET A 248 -13.28 -27.78 24.69
CA MET A 248 -14.53 -27.34 24.09
C MET A 248 -14.95 -25.96 24.58
N ARG A 249 -14.89 -25.71 25.90
CA ARG A 249 -15.20 -24.37 26.44
C ARG A 249 -14.24 -23.30 25.94
N ILE A 250 -12.93 -23.59 25.89
CA ILE A 250 -11.92 -22.67 25.35
C ILE A 250 -12.21 -22.34 23.89
N GLN A 251 -12.50 -23.34 23.06
CA GLN A 251 -12.85 -23.14 21.65
C GLN A 251 -14.17 -22.36 21.49
N GLN A 252 -15.20 -22.67 22.27
CA GLN A 252 -16.48 -21.95 22.25
C GLN A 252 -16.32 -20.47 22.63
N VAL A 253 -15.54 -20.18 23.67
CA VAL A 253 -15.22 -18.81 24.08
C VAL A 253 -14.45 -18.10 22.96
N GLY A 254 -13.45 -18.77 22.37
CA GLY A 254 -12.73 -18.25 21.20
C GLY A 254 -13.63 -17.90 20.04
N MET A 255 -14.48 -18.84 19.64
CA MET A 255 -15.45 -18.67 18.56
C MET A 255 -16.42 -17.53 18.86
N ALA A 256 -16.94 -17.43 20.09
CA ALA A 256 -17.82 -16.35 20.49
C ALA A 256 -17.13 -14.97 20.38
N ILE A 257 -15.86 -14.87 20.80
CA ILE A 257 -15.06 -13.64 20.67
C ILE A 257 -14.85 -13.30 19.18
N LEU A 258 -14.48 -14.27 18.35
CA LEU A 258 -14.26 -14.08 16.92
C LEU A 258 -15.54 -13.65 16.20
N LEU A 259 -16.68 -14.29 16.47
CA LEU A 259 -17.97 -13.92 15.88
C LEU A 259 -18.40 -12.51 16.33
N THR A 260 -18.15 -12.16 17.59
CA THR A 260 -18.42 -10.81 18.11
C THR A 260 -17.55 -9.77 17.40
N LEU A 261 -16.27 -10.06 17.21
CA LEU A 261 -15.34 -9.19 16.51
C LEU A 261 -15.72 -9.05 15.02
N PHE A 262 -16.12 -10.14 14.37
CA PHE A 262 -16.61 -10.13 12.99
C PHE A 262 -17.86 -9.26 12.84
N LEU A 263 -18.83 -9.40 13.75
CA LEU A 263 -20.03 -8.56 13.77
C LEU A 263 -19.68 -7.08 14.02
N PHE A 264 -18.74 -6.82 14.94
CA PHE A 264 -18.24 -5.47 15.20
C PHE A 264 -17.66 -4.84 13.92
N PHE A 265 -16.83 -5.57 13.17
CA PHE A 265 -16.26 -5.07 11.92
C PHE A 265 -17.31 -4.82 10.84
N ILE A 266 -18.31 -5.70 10.70
CA ILE A 266 -19.43 -5.47 9.78
C ILE A 266 -20.20 -4.20 10.15
N ILE A 267 -20.55 -4.03 11.42
CA ILE A 267 -21.27 -2.83 11.88
C ILE A 267 -20.42 -1.58 11.66
N ASN A 268 -19.12 -1.65 11.97
CA ASN A 268 -18.20 -0.55 11.75
C ASN A 268 -18.08 -0.17 10.27
N ASP A 269 -18.01 -1.15 9.36
CA ASP A 269 -17.99 -0.92 7.91
C ASP A 269 -19.30 -0.29 7.40
N ILE A 270 -20.45 -0.64 7.99
CA ILE A 270 -21.75 -0.03 7.62
C ILE A 270 -21.85 1.41 8.11
N ILE A 271 -21.40 1.69 9.35
CA ILE A 271 -21.47 3.03 9.94
C ILE A 271 -20.41 3.97 9.35
N HIS A 272 -19.23 3.44 9.02
CA HIS A 272 -18.09 4.18 8.48
C HIS A 272 -17.64 3.58 7.12
N PRO A 273 -18.40 3.84 6.04
CA PRO A 273 -18.15 3.25 4.71
C PRO A 273 -16.84 3.72 4.04
#